data_AF-A0A9D9C494-F1
#
_entry.id   AF-A0A9D9C494-F1
#
_cell.length_a   1.000
_cell.length_b   1.000
_cell.length_c   1.000
_cell.angle_alpha   90.00
_cell.angle_beta   90.00
_cell.angle_gamma   90.00
#
_symmetry.space_group_name_H-M   'P 1'
#
loop_
_entity.id
_entity.type
_entity.pdbx_description
1 polymer ?
#
loop_
_entity_poly.entity_id
_entity_poly.type
_entity_poly.pdbx_seq_one_letter_code
_entity_poly.pdbx_strand_id
1 'polypeptide(L)'
;MKRILYSLSLLFSLLLSSSTLYAYDSATDHLLEGTIICSGAETKAQAAFDGEASTYYSTNSSAFGWVGLDLGEPHVITRIGFTPASGWQGADRMFLSLFEGANSPDFMDAIPLYFIGERPATGEAAVADVNVSRGFRYVRYVGGTGSYCNIAELQFYGHAGVGDDSRFYQITNLPTLSIHVKDNILPTVRGEDFESNSVLIYEDGTMLQEYPIQFRVRGNFSSTHENKAFRMKYDDGKSHHVMKGGKNESPAKCKKWVLINSYRDKTLMRNPVAWAMAKRGELQWTPWSQVVDLVVNGDYRGTYTLADAVTIDKNRIRITEMTETDTEGEALTGGYYIEADNNYSRETY
;
A
#
# COMPACT_ATOMS: atom_id res chain seq x y z
N MET A 1 38.36 -51.92 -12.27
CA MET A 1 38.96 -50.85 -13.09
C MET A 1 37.95 -50.44 -14.17
N LYS A 2 37.26 -49.31 -13.99
CA LYS A 2 36.63 -48.42 -15.00
C LYS A 2 35.75 -47.41 -14.25
N ARG A 3 36.33 -46.23 -14.00
CA ARG A 3 35.63 -45.05 -13.46
C ARG A 3 34.84 -44.43 -14.62
N ILE A 4 33.54 -44.23 -14.44
CA ILE A 4 32.70 -43.42 -15.34
C ILE A 4 32.59 -42.04 -14.68
N LEU A 5 33.26 -41.05 -15.28
CA LEU A 5 33.06 -39.63 -14.95
C LEU A 5 31.73 -39.19 -15.59
N TYR A 6 30.79 -38.71 -14.78
CA TYR A 6 29.70 -37.88 -15.26
C TYR A 6 30.15 -36.42 -15.23
N SER A 7 30.30 -35.81 -16.40
CA SER A 7 30.49 -34.37 -16.55
C SER A 7 29.18 -33.67 -16.22
N LEU A 8 29.16 -32.92 -15.11
CA LEU A 8 28.04 -32.06 -14.73
C LEU A 8 28.11 -30.79 -15.59
N SER A 9 27.44 -30.78 -16.73
CA SER A 9 27.23 -29.56 -17.51
C SER A 9 26.18 -28.70 -16.81
N LEU A 10 26.62 -27.62 -16.15
CA LEU A 10 25.77 -26.54 -15.67
C LEU A 10 25.08 -25.88 -16.88
N LEU A 11 23.83 -26.24 -17.17
CA LEU A 11 22.98 -25.43 -18.05
C LEU A 11 22.43 -24.27 -17.22
N PHE A 12 23.01 -23.09 -17.41
CA PHE A 12 22.47 -21.83 -16.93
C PHE A 12 21.28 -21.48 -17.83
N SER A 13 20.07 -21.85 -17.42
CA SER A 13 18.84 -21.42 -18.10
C SER A 13 18.65 -19.92 -17.80
N LEU A 14 19.04 -19.07 -18.75
CA LEU A 14 18.71 -17.65 -18.75
C LEU A 14 17.19 -17.54 -18.96
N LEU A 15 16.44 -17.34 -17.88
CA LEU A 15 15.04 -16.90 -17.96
C LEU A 15 15.05 -15.48 -18.53
N LEU A 16 14.96 -15.35 -19.85
CA LEU A 16 14.49 -14.11 -20.46
C LEU A 16 13.01 -13.99 -20.09
N SER A 17 12.70 -13.12 -19.14
CA SER A 17 11.35 -12.57 -19.01
C SER A 17 11.02 -11.90 -20.35
N SER A 18 10.06 -12.46 -21.07
CA SER A 18 9.45 -11.80 -22.21
C SER A 18 8.65 -10.62 -21.67
N SER A 19 9.30 -9.48 -21.47
CA SER A 19 8.58 -8.20 -21.44
C SER A 19 8.05 -7.98 -22.86
N THR A 20 6.73 -8.06 -23.01
CA THR A 20 6.08 -7.41 -24.15
C THR A 20 6.44 -5.92 -24.05
N LEU A 21 7.40 -5.47 -24.86
CA LEU A 21 7.54 -4.05 -25.14
C LEU A 21 6.23 -3.63 -25.82
N TYR A 22 5.35 -2.95 -25.10
CA TYR A 22 4.36 -2.11 -25.75
C TYR A 22 5.14 -1.07 -26.56
N ALA A 23 4.86 -0.97 -27.85
CA ALA A 23 5.41 0.09 -28.67
C ALA A 23 4.90 1.43 -28.11
N TYR A 24 5.79 2.20 -27.50
CA TYR A 24 5.55 3.57 -27.07
C TYR A 24 5.34 4.42 -28.33
N ASP A 25 4.10 4.86 -28.57
CA ASP A 25 3.83 5.86 -29.58
C ASP A 25 4.02 7.26 -28.97
N SER A 26 5.22 7.82 -29.17
CA SER A 26 5.57 9.15 -28.66
C SER A 26 4.75 10.30 -29.28
N ALA A 27 3.90 10.00 -30.29
CA ALA A 27 3.13 11.02 -31.00
C ALA A 27 1.87 11.50 -30.23
N THR A 28 1.41 10.76 -29.21
CA THR A 28 0.21 11.09 -28.42
C THR A 28 0.50 11.57 -27.00
N ASP A 29 1.77 11.70 -26.63
CA ASP A 29 2.19 12.06 -25.27
C ASP A 29 2.28 13.59 -25.12
N HIS A 30 1.33 14.18 -24.38
CA HIS A 30 1.21 15.63 -24.24
C HIS A 30 1.24 16.05 -22.77
N LEU A 31 1.72 17.27 -22.50
CA LEU A 31 1.55 17.90 -21.20
C LEU A 31 0.06 18.06 -20.93
N LEU A 32 -0.41 17.54 -19.81
CA LEU A 32 -1.81 17.59 -19.40
C LEU A 32 -2.09 18.87 -18.62
N GLU A 33 -3.21 19.50 -18.95
CA GLU A 33 -3.72 20.67 -18.25
C GLU A 33 -4.99 20.29 -17.47
N GLY A 34 -5.27 21.01 -16.39
CA GLY A 34 -6.43 20.75 -15.56
C GLY A 34 -6.65 21.86 -14.53
N THR A 35 -7.71 21.71 -13.75
CA THR A 35 -7.98 22.60 -12.61
C THR A 35 -7.06 22.22 -11.46
N ILE A 36 -6.26 23.18 -10.96
CA ILE A 36 -5.37 22.95 -9.82
C ILE A 36 -6.20 22.65 -8.57
N ILE A 37 -5.87 21.55 -7.90
CA ILE A 37 -6.48 21.09 -6.65
C ILE A 37 -5.39 20.83 -5.62
N CYS A 38 -5.67 21.08 -4.33
CA CYS A 38 -4.68 20.87 -3.27
C CYS A 38 -5.31 20.68 -1.89
N SER A 39 -4.52 20.23 -0.92
CA SER A 39 -4.92 20.09 0.48
C SER A 39 -4.70 21.34 1.34
N GLY A 40 -4.04 22.35 0.78
CA GLY A 40 -3.53 23.53 1.48
C GLY A 40 -4.13 24.84 0.97
N ALA A 41 -3.35 25.92 1.01
CA ALA A 41 -3.80 27.21 0.50
C ALA A 41 -3.80 27.22 -1.03
N GLU A 42 -4.99 27.31 -1.64
CA GLU A 42 -5.17 27.32 -3.10
C GLU A 42 -4.39 28.45 -3.79
N THR A 43 -4.21 29.60 -3.13
CA THR A 43 -3.46 30.76 -3.66
C THR A 43 -1.95 30.52 -3.78
N LYS A 44 -1.44 29.41 -3.24
CA LYS A 44 -0.04 29.00 -3.35
C LYS A 44 0.15 27.80 -4.27
N ALA A 45 -0.93 27.11 -4.65
CA ALA A 45 -0.84 25.89 -5.43
C ALA A 45 -0.38 26.13 -6.87
N GLN A 46 -0.57 27.36 -7.39
CA GLN A 46 -0.07 27.76 -8.71
C GLN A 46 1.45 27.67 -8.79
N ALA A 47 2.16 27.83 -7.68
CA ALA A 47 3.62 27.73 -7.60
C ALA A 47 4.16 26.30 -7.77
N ALA A 48 3.31 25.31 -8.04
CA ALA A 48 3.73 23.98 -8.49
C ALA A 48 3.52 23.77 -10.00
N PHE A 49 2.98 24.77 -10.71
CA PHE A 49 2.57 24.66 -12.12
C PHE A 49 2.86 25.96 -12.91
N ASP A 50 3.67 26.88 -12.38
CA ASP A 50 3.93 28.19 -13.00
C ASP A 50 5.13 28.19 -13.95
N GLY A 51 5.89 27.09 -14.01
CA GLY A 51 7.07 26.93 -14.84
C GLY A 51 8.33 27.57 -14.24
N GLU A 52 8.28 28.04 -12.99
CA GLU A 52 9.32 28.81 -12.32
C GLU A 52 9.92 28.01 -11.15
N ALA A 53 11.05 27.32 -11.38
CA ALA A 53 11.73 26.52 -10.34
C ALA A 53 12.23 27.31 -9.09
N SER A 54 12.02 28.63 -9.07
CA SER A 54 12.31 29.52 -7.94
C SER A 54 11.13 29.68 -6.98
N THR A 55 9.90 29.38 -7.40
CA THR A 55 8.70 29.31 -6.56
C THR A 55 8.46 27.86 -6.12
N TYR A 56 7.60 27.67 -5.12
CA TYR A 56 7.22 26.33 -4.67
C TYR A 56 5.89 26.33 -3.93
N TYR A 57 5.21 25.20 -4.01
CA TYR A 57 4.12 24.85 -3.12
C TYR A 57 4.66 24.28 -1.79
N SER A 58 3.94 24.57 -0.70
CA SER A 58 4.15 23.95 0.61
C SER A 58 2.93 24.10 1.50
N THR A 59 2.66 23.11 2.35
CA THR A 59 1.61 23.12 3.36
C THR A 59 2.12 23.53 4.74
N ASN A 60 1.23 23.98 5.62
CA ASN A 60 1.57 24.24 7.03
C ASN A 60 1.66 22.95 7.86
N SER A 61 1.02 21.87 7.40
CA SER A 61 1.14 20.53 7.98
C SER A 61 2.39 19.84 7.45
N SER A 62 3.08 19.10 8.30
CA SER A 62 4.21 18.24 7.92
C SER A 62 3.78 16.91 7.30
N ALA A 63 2.50 16.54 7.36
CA ALA A 63 1.97 15.29 6.81
C ALA A 63 0.68 15.52 6.02
N PHE A 64 0.38 14.61 5.09
CA PHE A 64 -0.84 14.58 4.26
C PHE A 64 -1.06 15.81 3.37
N GLY A 65 -0.01 16.59 3.13
CA GLY A 65 -0.05 17.68 2.16
C GLY A 65 0.00 17.11 0.74
N TRP A 66 -0.85 17.63 -0.14
CA TRP A 66 -0.86 17.23 -1.56
C TRP A 66 -1.27 18.38 -2.49
N VAL A 67 -0.84 18.29 -3.74
CA VAL A 67 -1.18 19.21 -4.84
C VAL A 67 -1.30 18.42 -6.15
N GLY A 68 -2.21 18.82 -7.03
CA GLY A 68 -2.57 18.03 -8.20
C GLY A 68 -3.50 18.75 -9.17
N LEU A 69 -4.07 17.97 -10.09
CA LEU A 69 -5.00 18.43 -11.12
C LEU A 69 -6.28 17.60 -11.12
N ASP A 70 -7.44 18.26 -11.29
CA ASP A 70 -8.62 17.68 -11.92
C ASP A 70 -8.52 17.91 -13.44
N LEU A 71 -8.28 16.84 -14.20
CA LEU A 71 -8.12 16.86 -15.65
C LEU A 71 -9.45 16.99 -16.40
N GLY A 72 -10.59 17.00 -15.69
CA GLY A 72 -11.94 17.07 -16.26
C GLY A 72 -12.46 15.73 -16.80
N GLU A 73 -11.58 14.91 -17.39
CA GLU A 73 -11.86 13.57 -17.86
C GLU A 73 -10.69 12.60 -17.62
N PRO A 74 -10.91 11.27 -17.65
CA PRO A 74 -9.83 10.30 -17.46
C PRO A 74 -8.74 10.38 -18.53
N HIS A 75 -7.48 10.40 -18.08
CA HIS A 75 -6.28 10.32 -18.91
C HIS A 75 -5.38 9.18 -18.45
N VAL A 76 -4.80 8.44 -19.39
CA VAL A 76 -3.71 7.50 -19.11
C VAL A 76 -2.44 8.31 -18.92
N ILE A 77 -1.84 8.22 -17.74
CA ILE A 77 -0.61 8.95 -17.38
C ILE A 77 0.58 8.13 -17.83
N THR A 78 1.43 8.73 -18.66
CA THR A 78 2.62 8.10 -19.27
C THR A 78 3.90 8.54 -18.57
N ARG A 79 3.93 9.77 -18.03
CA ARG A 79 5.12 10.36 -17.45
C ARG A 79 4.78 11.46 -16.46
N ILE A 80 5.66 11.63 -15.46
CA ILE A 80 5.56 12.68 -14.45
C ILE A 80 6.87 13.47 -14.47
N GLY A 81 6.78 14.78 -14.65
CA GLY A 81 7.87 15.72 -14.42
C GLY A 81 7.71 16.35 -13.04
N PHE A 82 8.80 16.46 -12.29
CA PHE A 82 8.77 17.13 -10.98
C PHE A 82 10.11 17.78 -10.64
N THR A 83 10.06 18.95 -10.01
CA THR A 83 11.27 19.69 -9.60
C THR A 83 11.25 19.92 -8.09
N PRO A 84 12.31 19.55 -7.36
CA PRO A 84 12.45 19.91 -5.96
C PRO A 84 12.71 21.40 -5.80
N ALA A 85 12.23 22.00 -4.71
CA ALA A 85 12.58 23.38 -4.39
C ALA A 85 14.10 23.57 -4.31
N SER A 86 14.60 24.66 -4.87
CA SER A 86 16.03 24.99 -4.98
C SER A 86 16.71 25.31 -3.63
N GLY A 87 15.94 25.44 -2.54
CA GLY A 87 16.41 25.76 -1.20
C GLY A 87 16.95 24.59 -0.38
N TRP A 88 17.47 24.89 0.82
CA TRP A 88 17.96 23.89 1.77
C TRP A 88 16.85 22.89 2.11
N GLN A 89 17.09 21.60 1.82
CA GLN A 89 16.18 20.46 2.00
C GLN A 89 15.10 20.22 0.94
N GLY A 90 15.00 20.99 -0.14
CA GLY A 90 13.93 20.78 -1.14
C GLY A 90 13.94 19.35 -1.70
N ALA A 91 15.11 18.85 -2.11
CA ALA A 91 15.30 17.46 -2.53
C ALA A 91 15.00 16.44 -1.42
N ASP A 92 15.47 16.70 -0.19
CA ASP A 92 15.21 15.80 0.95
C ASP A 92 13.72 15.71 1.31
N ARG A 93 12.96 16.78 1.07
CA ARG A 93 11.52 16.84 1.32
C ARG A 93 10.70 16.12 0.25
N MET A 94 11.27 15.78 -0.90
CA MET A 94 10.60 14.96 -1.90
C MET A 94 10.85 13.46 -1.71
N PHE A 95 11.86 13.09 -0.92
CA PHE A 95 12.17 11.69 -0.65
C PHE A 95 11.00 11.00 0.09
N LEU A 96 10.64 9.79 -0.35
CA LEU A 96 9.48 9.01 0.14
C LEU A 96 8.10 9.61 -0.17
N SER A 97 8.03 10.64 -1.03
CA SER A 97 6.76 11.14 -1.55
C SER A 97 6.22 10.24 -2.67
N LEU A 98 4.92 10.36 -2.93
CA LEU A 98 4.18 9.51 -3.84
C LEU A 98 3.38 10.33 -4.85
N PHE A 99 3.24 9.84 -6.07
CA PHE A 99 2.24 10.32 -7.02
C PHE A 99 1.08 9.34 -7.09
N GLU A 100 -0.14 9.85 -7.12
CA GLU A 100 -1.36 9.05 -7.16
C GLU A 100 -2.30 9.51 -8.27
N GLY A 101 -3.07 8.57 -8.80
CA GLY A 101 -4.18 8.80 -9.72
C GLY A 101 -5.48 8.28 -9.14
N ALA A 102 -6.58 8.99 -9.34
CA ALA A 102 -7.92 8.67 -8.83
C ALA A 102 -9.02 9.05 -9.83
N ASN A 103 -10.21 8.49 -9.67
CA ASN A 103 -11.41 8.89 -10.39
C ASN A 103 -12.52 9.42 -9.47
N SER A 104 -12.30 9.41 -8.14
CA SER A 104 -13.10 10.13 -7.16
C SER A 104 -12.37 11.39 -6.64
N PRO A 105 -13.06 12.54 -6.49
CA PRO A 105 -12.44 13.78 -6.00
C PRO A 105 -11.99 13.71 -4.53
N ASP A 106 -12.48 12.75 -3.75
CA ASP A 106 -12.03 12.48 -2.38
C ASP A 106 -10.78 11.57 -2.32
N PHE A 107 -10.30 11.09 -3.47
CA PHE A 107 -9.16 10.18 -3.61
C PHE A 107 -9.31 8.84 -2.87
N MET A 108 -10.54 8.41 -2.54
CA MET A 108 -10.74 7.11 -1.89
C MET A 108 -10.38 5.94 -2.82
N ASP A 109 -10.48 6.09 -4.13
CA ASP A 109 -10.11 5.09 -5.15
C ASP A 109 -8.69 5.28 -5.69
N ALA A 110 -7.88 6.12 -5.03
CA ALA A 110 -6.57 6.48 -5.53
C ALA A 110 -5.59 5.30 -5.51
N ILE A 111 -4.77 5.21 -6.56
CA ILE A 111 -3.70 4.23 -6.66
C ILE A 111 -2.34 4.91 -6.90
N PRO A 112 -1.24 4.30 -6.44
CA PRO A 112 0.11 4.77 -6.74
C PRO A 112 0.39 4.82 -8.25
N LEU A 113 1.08 5.86 -8.71
CA LEU A 113 1.62 6.02 -10.07
C LEU A 113 3.15 5.94 -10.09
N TYR A 114 3.80 6.55 -9.10
CA TYR A 114 5.25 6.56 -8.95
C TYR A 114 5.65 6.88 -7.50
N PHE A 115 6.72 6.26 -7.02
CA PHE A 115 7.28 6.48 -5.69
C PHE A 115 8.70 7.06 -5.79
N ILE A 116 8.96 8.14 -5.06
CA ILE A 116 10.29 8.77 -5.00
C ILE A 116 11.16 8.01 -3.98
N GLY A 117 11.69 6.87 -4.42
CA GLY A 117 12.54 5.98 -3.62
C GLY A 117 14.02 6.39 -3.54
N GLU A 118 14.42 7.41 -4.29
CA GLU A 118 15.77 8.00 -4.26
C GLU A 118 15.67 9.52 -4.21
N ARG A 119 16.66 10.17 -3.59
CA ARG A 119 16.68 11.63 -3.49
C ARG A 119 16.89 12.24 -4.88
N PRO A 120 15.99 13.11 -5.37
CA PRO A 120 16.22 13.82 -6.62
C PRO A 120 17.39 14.80 -6.49
N ALA A 121 17.98 15.18 -7.62
CA ALA A 121 18.99 16.23 -7.64
C ALA A 121 18.37 17.58 -7.23
N THR A 122 19.05 18.32 -6.36
CA THR A 122 18.53 19.59 -5.84
C THR A 122 18.34 20.62 -6.94
N GLY A 123 17.12 21.14 -7.09
CA GLY A 123 16.79 22.21 -8.03
C GLY A 123 16.79 21.80 -9.50
N GLU A 124 16.94 20.51 -9.81
CA GLU A 124 16.88 19.99 -11.18
C GLU A 124 15.56 19.25 -11.40
N ALA A 125 14.99 19.41 -12.60
CA ALA A 125 13.80 18.67 -12.99
C ALA A 125 14.12 17.18 -13.11
N ALA A 126 13.35 16.36 -12.40
CA ALA A 126 13.35 14.92 -12.52
C ALA A 126 12.14 14.47 -13.35
N VAL A 127 12.29 13.34 -14.01
CA VAL A 127 11.26 12.75 -14.86
C VAL A 127 11.14 11.27 -14.51
N ALA A 128 9.90 10.79 -14.39
CA ALA A 128 9.59 9.40 -14.13
C ALA A 128 8.58 8.89 -15.15
N ASP A 129 8.89 7.74 -15.77
CA ASP A 129 7.93 7.01 -16.60
C ASP A 129 6.88 6.34 -15.71
N VAL A 130 5.61 6.44 -16.11
CA VAL A 130 4.48 5.83 -15.42
C VAL A 130 4.06 4.60 -16.19
N ASN A 131 4.15 3.44 -15.54
CA ASN A 131 3.72 2.16 -16.09
C ASN A 131 2.40 1.71 -15.44
N VAL A 132 1.36 2.52 -15.63
CA VAL A 132 -0.01 2.26 -15.17
C VAL A 132 -0.93 2.48 -16.35
N SER A 133 -1.75 1.49 -16.67
CA SER A 133 -2.60 1.54 -17.86
C SER A 133 -4.02 2.02 -17.58
N ARG A 134 -4.40 2.20 -16.31
CA ARG A 134 -5.66 2.83 -15.89
C ARG A 134 -5.66 4.32 -16.22
N GLY A 135 -6.79 4.83 -16.69
CA GLY A 135 -7.03 6.26 -16.85
C GLY A 135 -7.51 6.94 -15.56
N PHE A 136 -7.07 8.17 -15.32
CA PHE A 136 -7.38 8.94 -14.12
C PHE A 136 -7.88 10.33 -14.47
N ARG A 137 -8.98 10.74 -13.83
CA ARG A 137 -9.44 12.13 -13.88
C ARG A 137 -8.66 13.03 -12.92
N TYR A 138 -8.31 12.51 -11.75
CA TYR A 138 -7.60 13.26 -10.72
C TYR A 138 -6.18 12.71 -10.59
N VAL A 139 -5.19 13.58 -10.55
CA VAL A 139 -3.78 13.21 -10.33
C VAL A 139 -3.17 14.12 -9.29
N ARG A 140 -2.32 13.60 -8.41
CA ARG A 140 -1.67 14.42 -7.37
C ARG A 140 -0.28 13.94 -6.99
N TYR A 141 0.53 14.87 -6.53
CA TYR A 141 1.69 14.65 -5.70
C TYR A 141 1.29 14.69 -4.22
N VAL A 142 1.66 13.66 -3.46
CA VAL A 142 1.49 13.59 -2.01
C VAL A 142 2.86 13.65 -1.36
N GLY A 143 3.09 14.69 -0.57
CA GLY A 143 4.34 14.86 0.16
C GLY A 143 4.45 13.86 1.32
N GLY A 144 5.57 13.14 1.39
CA GLY A 144 5.86 12.21 2.50
C GLY A 144 5.88 12.92 3.86
N THR A 145 5.73 12.18 4.96
CA THR A 145 5.79 12.75 6.32
C THR A 145 7.09 13.56 6.54
N GLY A 146 6.96 14.81 7.00
CA GLY A 146 8.05 15.77 7.18
C GLY A 146 8.36 16.64 5.96
N SER A 147 7.73 16.40 4.81
CA SER A 147 7.98 17.12 3.55
C SER A 147 7.38 18.52 3.49
N TYR A 148 6.31 18.76 4.26
CA TYR A 148 5.43 19.92 4.07
C TYR A 148 4.89 20.03 2.62
N CYS A 149 4.78 18.90 1.91
CA CYS A 149 4.41 18.85 0.49
C CYS A 149 5.22 19.83 -0.36
N ASN A 150 6.51 19.94 -0.09
CA ASN A 150 7.35 20.88 -0.80
C ASN A 150 7.68 20.38 -2.21
N ILE A 151 7.34 21.18 -3.22
CA ILE A 151 7.58 20.89 -4.64
C ILE A 151 7.60 22.23 -5.41
N ALA A 152 8.54 22.39 -6.34
CA ALA A 152 8.65 23.59 -7.16
C ALA A 152 7.87 23.47 -8.47
N GLU A 153 7.96 22.32 -9.15
CA GLU A 153 7.21 22.08 -10.38
C GLU A 153 6.63 20.68 -10.39
N LEU A 154 5.45 20.56 -10.99
CA LEU A 154 4.72 19.33 -11.19
C LEU A 154 4.08 19.32 -12.57
N GLN A 155 4.36 18.28 -13.34
CA GLN A 155 3.87 18.10 -14.69
C GLN A 155 3.39 16.66 -14.87
N PHE A 156 2.19 16.48 -15.40
CA PHE A 156 1.69 15.17 -15.82
C PHE A 156 1.64 15.14 -17.34
N TYR A 157 2.12 14.06 -17.93
CA TYR A 157 2.02 13.80 -19.36
C TYR A 157 1.16 12.57 -19.60
N GLY A 158 0.47 12.55 -20.73
CA GLY A 158 -0.37 11.43 -21.10
C GLY A 158 -1.31 11.77 -22.24
N HIS A 159 -2.39 10.98 -22.33
CA HIS A 159 -3.44 11.16 -23.31
C HIS A 159 -4.81 10.79 -22.72
N ALA A 160 -5.87 11.38 -23.26
CA ALA A 160 -7.24 11.04 -22.86
C ALA A 160 -7.51 9.54 -23.06
N GLY A 161 -8.23 8.94 -22.12
CA GLY A 161 -8.57 7.52 -22.15
C GLY A 161 -8.83 6.96 -20.77
N VAL A 162 -9.79 6.03 -20.70
CA VAL A 162 -10.13 5.30 -19.46
C VAL A 162 -9.12 4.20 -19.11
N GLY A 163 -8.24 3.84 -20.05
CA GLY A 163 -7.27 2.78 -19.84
C GLY A 163 -7.84 1.37 -19.97
N ASP A 164 -7.05 0.37 -19.61
CA ASP A 164 -7.42 -1.05 -19.75
C ASP A 164 -7.16 -1.93 -18.50
N ASP A 165 -6.65 -1.34 -17.41
CA ASP A 165 -6.35 -2.03 -16.15
C ASP A 165 -5.40 -3.26 -16.30
N SER A 166 -4.64 -3.36 -17.38
CA SER A 166 -3.64 -4.41 -17.59
C SER A 166 -2.37 -4.24 -16.76
N ARG A 167 -2.10 -3.03 -16.24
CA ARG A 167 -0.89 -2.73 -15.47
C ARG A 167 -1.11 -1.65 -14.40
N PHE A 168 -0.50 -1.88 -13.23
CA PHE A 168 -0.50 -1.00 -12.07
C PHE A 168 0.91 -0.85 -11.49
N TYR A 169 1.15 0.22 -10.75
CA TYR A 169 2.44 0.50 -10.14
C TYR A 169 2.58 -0.26 -8.80
N GLN A 170 3.58 -1.13 -8.74
CA GLN A 170 3.98 -1.82 -7.51
C GLN A 170 5.30 -1.21 -7.04
N ILE A 171 5.33 -0.66 -5.83
CA ILE A 171 6.45 0.19 -5.34
C ILE A 171 7.78 -0.58 -5.33
N THR A 172 7.75 -1.80 -4.83
CA THR A 172 8.89 -2.72 -4.87
C THR A 172 8.48 -4.06 -5.49
N ASN A 173 9.31 -5.09 -5.32
CA ASN A 173 8.93 -6.48 -5.63
C ASN A 173 7.95 -7.09 -4.60
N LEU A 174 7.57 -6.34 -3.55
CA LEU A 174 6.52 -6.72 -2.62
C LEU A 174 5.16 -6.20 -3.14
N PRO A 175 4.05 -6.93 -2.87
CA PRO A 175 2.71 -6.39 -3.09
C PRO A 175 2.53 -5.04 -2.39
N THR A 176 1.89 -4.10 -3.07
CA THR A 176 1.60 -2.77 -2.54
C THR A 176 0.16 -2.73 -2.06
N LEU A 177 -0.04 -2.47 -0.77
CA LEU A 177 -1.34 -2.20 -0.18
C LEU A 177 -1.47 -0.68 0.05
N SER A 178 -2.29 -0.03 -0.77
CA SER A 178 -2.68 1.36 -0.58
C SER A 178 -4.03 1.42 0.15
N ILE A 179 -4.10 2.21 1.22
CA ILE A 179 -5.33 2.42 1.97
C ILE A 179 -5.62 3.92 2.04
N HIS A 180 -6.80 4.30 1.60
CA HIS A 180 -7.30 5.67 1.73
C HIS A 180 -8.42 5.71 2.74
N VAL A 181 -8.20 6.49 3.78
CA VAL A 181 -9.12 6.71 4.90
C VAL A 181 -9.92 7.96 4.60
N LYS A 182 -11.23 7.87 4.82
CA LYS A 182 -12.16 8.97 4.59
C LYS A 182 -11.70 10.25 5.27
N ASP A 183 -11.94 11.38 4.60
CA ASP A 183 -11.55 12.72 5.04
C ASP A 183 -10.03 12.88 5.27
N ASN A 184 -9.22 11.98 4.70
CA ASN A 184 -7.76 11.99 4.81
C ASN A 184 -7.25 11.93 6.27
N ILE A 185 -8.01 11.28 7.15
CA ILE A 185 -7.67 11.15 8.57
C ILE A 185 -6.67 10.00 8.75
N LEU A 186 -5.64 10.21 9.57
CA LEU A 186 -4.76 9.12 10.02
C LEU A 186 -5.28 8.49 11.31
N PRO A 187 -5.60 7.19 11.33
CA PRO A 187 -5.92 6.51 12.58
C PRO A 187 -4.72 6.48 13.52
N THR A 188 -4.85 7.11 14.68
CA THR A 188 -3.79 7.18 15.71
C THR A 188 -4.15 6.47 17.00
N VAL A 189 -5.45 6.30 17.30
CA VAL A 189 -5.97 5.72 18.54
C VAL A 189 -6.50 4.32 18.29
N ARG A 190 -6.17 3.39 19.21
CA ARG A 190 -6.66 2.01 19.18
C ARG A 190 -8.16 1.98 19.45
N GLY A 191 -8.90 1.16 18.69
CA GLY A 191 -10.29 0.82 19.02
C GLY A 191 -11.36 1.57 18.24
N GLU A 192 -10.99 2.53 17.40
CA GLU A 192 -11.92 3.20 16.47
C GLU A 192 -11.85 2.56 15.08
N ASP A 193 -12.99 2.37 14.41
CA ASP A 193 -13.04 1.91 13.02
C ASP A 193 -13.29 3.12 12.11
N PHE A 194 -12.49 3.26 11.07
CA PHE A 194 -12.58 4.34 10.09
C PHE A 194 -13.07 3.77 8.76
N GLU A 195 -14.01 4.47 8.11
CA GLU A 195 -14.40 4.19 6.73
C GLU A 195 -13.19 4.42 5.82
N SER A 196 -12.90 3.45 4.97
CA SER A 196 -11.68 3.44 4.16
C SER A 196 -11.89 2.61 2.90
N ASN A 197 -11.03 2.80 1.91
CA ASN A 197 -10.92 1.92 0.76
C ASN A 197 -9.52 1.30 0.74
N SER A 198 -9.43 0.06 0.29
CA SER A 198 -8.15 -0.64 0.14
C SER A 198 -7.94 -1.03 -1.30
N VAL A 199 -6.73 -0.80 -1.79
CA VAL A 199 -6.23 -1.22 -3.09
C VAL A 199 -4.98 -2.05 -2.88
N LEU A 200 -5.04 -3.34 -3.21
CA LEU A 200 -3.90 -4.25 -3.18
C LEU A 200 -3.44 -4.56 -4.61
N ILE A 201 -2.21 -4.16 -4.92
CA ILE A 201 -1.52 -4.39 -6.20
C ILE A 201 -0.49 -5.51 -5.98
N TYR A 202 -0.53 -6.54 -6.82
CA TYR A 202 0.29 -7.75 -6.69
C TYR A 202 0.52 -8.43 -8.05
N GLU A 203 1.28 -9.53 -8.05
CA GLU A 203 1.77 -10.20 -9.27
C GLU A 203 2.47 -9.21 -10.22
N ASP A 204 3.46 -8.49 -9.69
CA ASP A 204 4.29 -7.53 -10.42
C ASP A 204 3.45 -6.45 -11.13
N GLY A 205 2.39 -5.99 -10.46
CA GLY A 205 1.50 -4.94 -10.98
C GLY A 205 0.48 -5.40 -12.01
N THR A 206 0.27 -6.71 -12.20
CA THR A 206 -0.72 -7.22 -13.17
C THR A 206 -2.07 -7.56 -12.56
N MET A 207 -2.16 -7.57 -11.22
CA MET A 207 -3.41 -7.85 -10.50
C MET A 207 -3.73 -6.77 -9.48
N LEU A 208 -5.02 -6.48 -9.36
CA LEU A 208 -5.59 -5.51 -8.44
C LEU A 208 -6.71 -6.16 -7.61
N GLN A 209 -6.78 -5.84 -6.33
CA GLN A 209 -7.94 -6.08 -5.48
C GLN A 209 -8.35 -4.78 -4.81
N GLU A 210 -9.56 -4.34 -5.07
CA GLU A 210 -10.10 -3.10 -4.54
C GLU A 210 -11.39 -3.36 -3.77
N TYR A 211 -11.45 -2.91 -2.52
CA TYR A 211 -12.62 -3.11 -1.66
C TYR A 211 -12.78 -1.99 -0.61
N PRO A 212 -14.02 -1.59 -0.30
CA PRO A 212 -14.29 -0.80 0.90
C PRO A 212 -13.98 -1.63 2.15
N ILE A 213 -13.34 -0.99 3.12
CA ILE A 213 -12.91 -1.59 4.37
C ILE A 213 -13.19 -0.67 5.57
N GLN A 214 -13.30 -1.28 6.74
CA GLN A 214 -13.11 -0.62 8.02
C GLN A 214 -11.64 -0.76 8.43
N PHE A 215 -10.96 0.36 8.64
CA PHE A 215 -9.55 0.42 9.02
C PHE A 215 -9.40 0.85 10.48
N ARG A 216 -8.59 0.15 11.28
CA ARG A 216 -8.44 0.40 12.73
C ARG A 216 -7.02 0.17 13.21
N VAL A 217 -6.55 1.01 14.14
CA VAL A 217 -5.34 0.74 14.94
C VAL A 217 -5.58 -0.43 15.91
N ARG A 218 -4.65 -1.39 15.93
CA ARG A 218 -4.74 -2.62 16.75
C ARG A 218 -3.46 -2.90 17.57
N GLY A 219 -3.58 -3.95 18.37
CA GLY A 219 -2.52 -4.46 19.23
C GLY A 219 -2.47 -3.72 20.55
N ASN A 220 -1.84 -4.34 21.56
CA ASN A 220 -1.74 -3.77 22.89
C ASN A 220 -0.53 -2.83 22.95
N PHE A 221 0.65 -3.34 23.29
CA PHE A 221 1.86 -2.51 23.30
C PHE A 221 2.19 -1.91 21.92
N SER A 222 1.94 -2.65 20.84
CA SER A 222 2.24 -2.21 19.48
C SER A 222 1.41 -1.03 18.99
N SER A 223 0.28 -0.71 19.64
CA SER A 223 -0.49 0.50 19.30
C SER A 223 0.17 1.78 19.81
N THR A 224 1.15 1.67 20.70
CA THR A 224 1.89 2.83 21.24
C THR A 224 3.09 3.22 20.36
N HIS A 225 3.52 2.36 19.44
CA HIS A 225 4.61 2.64 18.51
C HIS A 225 4.26 3.76 17.53
N GLU A 226 5.26 4.46 16.99
CA GLU A 226 5.08 5.49 15.97
C GLU A 226 4.36 4.93 14.74
N ASN A 227 4.89 3.86 14.15
CA ASN A 227 4.22 3.09 13.10
C ASN A 227 3.15 2.19 13.73
N LYS A 228 1.87 2.56 13.60
CA LYS A 228 0.78 1.79 14.21
C LYS A 228 0.63 0.43 13.53
N ALA A 229 0.26 -0.59 14.29
CA ALA A 229 -0.24 -1.85 13.73
C ALA A 229 -1.73 -1.67 13.41
N PHE A 230 -2.20 -2.26 12.32
CA PHE A 230 -3.57 -2.06 11.86
C PHE A 230 -4.35 -3.35 11.66
N ARG A 231 -5.68 -3.23 11.64
CA ARG A 231 -6.62 -4.26 11.20
C ARG A 231 -7.42 -3.66 10.06
N MET A 232 -7.63 -4.44 9.01
CA MET A 232 -8.63 -4.14 7.99
C MET A 232 -9.77 -5.16 8.08
N LYS A 233 -10.99 -4.70 7.84
CA LYS A 233 -12.17 -5.54 7.73
C LYS A 233 -12.96 -5.15 6.48
N TYR A 234 -13.20 -6.07 5.55
CA TYR A 234 -14.05 -5.80 4.40
C TYR A 234 -15.46 -5.34 4.82
N ASP A 235 -15.91 -4.24 4.23
CA ASP A 235 -17.15 -3.55 4.59
C ASP A 235 -18.25 -3.68 3.54
N ASP A 236 -18.02 -4.49 2.50
CA ASP A 236 -19.02 -4.86 1.49
C ASP A 236 -19.97 -6.00 1.96
N GLY A 237 -19.90 -6.35 3.24
CA GLY A 237 -20.68 -7.43 3.85
C GLY A 237 -20.17 -8.84 3.53
N LYS A 238 -19.11 -9.02 2.72
CA LYS A 238 -18.60 -10.32 2.27
C LYS A 238 -17.22 -10.64 2.84
N SER A 239 -16.90 -11.92 2.86
CA SER A 239 -15.55 -12.40 3.13
C SER A 239 -14.79 -12.53 1.81
N HIS A 240 -13.51 -12.20 1.78
CA HIS A 240 -12.68 -12.31 0.59
C HIS A 240 -11.36 -13.04 0.87
N HIS A 241 -10.79 -13.59 -0.20
CA HIS A 241 -9.40 -14.01 -0.20
C HIS A 241 -8.51 -12.79 -0.44
N VAL A 242 -7.40 -12.71 0.27
CA VAL A 242 -6.32 -11.77 -0.04
C VAL A 242 -5.48 -12.35 -1.18
N MET A 243 -5.08 -11.53 -2.15
CA MET A 243 -4.32 -11.93 -3.35
C MET A 243 -5.04 -12.98 -4.20
N LYS A 244 -6.37 -12.86 -4.34
CA LYS A 244 -7.24 -13.79 -5.07
C LYS A 244 -6.80 -13.97 -6.52
N GLY A 245 -6.57 -15.21 -6.93
CA GLY A 245 -6.08 -15.61 -8.25
C GLY A 245 -4.57 -15.50 -8.40
N GLY A 246 -3.86 -14.93 -7.42
CA GLY A 246 -2.40 -14.84 -7.40
C GLY A 246 -1.72 -16.06 -6.81
N LYS A 247 -0.38 -16.13 -6.95
CA LYS A 247 0.46 -17.23 -6.47
C LYS A 247 0.43 -17.38 -4.95
N ASN A 248 0.21 -16.27 -4.25
CA ASN A 248 0.16 -16.19 -2.80
C ASN A 248 -1.26 -16.04 -2.25
N GLU A 249 -2.31 -16.44 -2.99
CA GLU A 249 -3.70 -16.37 -2.50
C GLU A 249 -3.84 -16.94 -1.10
N SER A 250 -4.53 -16.20 -0.22
CA SER A 250 -4.79 -16.65 1.14
C SER A 250 -5.72 -17.87 1.15
N PRO A 251 -5.41 -18.94 1.91
CA PRO A 251 -6.31 -20.09 2.02
C PRO A 251 -7.67 -19.72 2.63
N ALA A 252 -7.67 -18.81 3.61
CA ALA A 252 -8.87 -18.35 4.28
C ALA A 252 -9.62 -17.32 3.44
N LYS A 253 -10.95 -17.41 3.44
CA LYS A 253 -11.86 -16.40 2.89
C LYS A 253 -12.56 -15.72 4.07
N CYS A 254 -12.03 -14.59 4.51
CA CYS A 254 -12.48 -13.95 5.75
C CYS A 254 -12.69 -12.44 5.59
N LYS A 255 -13.46 -11.87 6.52
CA LYS A 255 -13.68 -10.42 6.57
C LYS A 255 -12.49 -9.66 7.15
N LYS A 256 -11.80 -10.22 8.16
CA LYS A 256 -10.81 -9.53 8.99
C LYS A 256 -9.39 -10.01 8.70
N TRP A 257 -8.47 -9.06 8.55
CA TRP A 257 -7.04 -9.27 8.31
C TRP A 257 -6.22 -8.27 9.13
N VAL A 258 -4.97 -8.61 9.45
CA VAL A 258 -4.11 -7.77 10.27
C VAL A 258 -2.86 -7.33 9.51
N LEU A 259 -2.43 -6.11 9.79
CA LEU A 259 -1.17 -5.53 9.33
C LEU A 259 -0.27 -5.36 10.55
N ILE A 260 0.81 -6.12 10.57
CA ILE A 260 1.79 -6.13 11.65
C ILE A 260 2.97 -5.25 11.25
N ASN A 261 3.26 -4.25 12.08
CA ASN A 261 4.26 -3.21 11.82
C ASN A 261 5.72 -3.67 12.01
N SER A 262 5.95 -4.80 12.69
CA SER A 262 7.28 -5.34 13.01
C SER A 262 8.26 -4.31 13.60
N TYR A 263 7.77 -3.24 14.25
CA TYR A 263 8.58 -2.06 14.61
C TYR A 263 9.82 -2.35 15.46
N ARG A 264 9.68 -3.24 16.44
CA ARG A 264 10.76 -3.62 17.36
C ARG A 264 11.67 -4.70 16.77
N ASP A 265 11.24 -5.34 15.69
CA ASP A 265 11.99 -6.35 14.98
C ASP A 265 12.87 -5.68 13.91
N LYS A 266 14.15 -5.44 14.24
CA LYS A 266 15.13 -4.85 13.32
C LYS A 266 15.31 -5.62 12.00
N THR A 267 14.87 -6.88 11.93
CA THR A 267 14.95 -7.69 10.71
C THR A 267 13.67 -7.65 9.89
N LEU A 268 12.56 -7.18 10.46
CA LEU A 268 11.20 -7.20 9.90
C LEU A 268 10.67 -8.61 9.53
N MET A 269 11.43 -9.68 9.80
CA MET A 269 11.21 -11.02 9.26
C MET A 269 10.90 -12.08 10.33
N ARG A 270 11.02 -11.79 11.64
CA ARG A 270 10.91 -12.84 12.67
C ARG A 270 9.56 -13.55 12.64
N ASN A 271 8.47 -12.81 12.46
CA ASN A 271 7.12 -13.39 12.33
C ASN A 271 6.98 -14.25 11.06
N PRO A 272 7.21 -13.72 9.83
CA PRO A 272 7.19 -14.55 8.63
C PRO A 272 8.08 -15.80 8.70
N VAL A 273 9.30 -15.68 9.25
CA VAL A 273 10.23 -16.82 9.39
C VAL A 273 9.69 -17.85 10.37
N ALA A 274 9.21 -17.44 11.55
CA ALA A 274 8.66 -18.36 12.54
C ALA A 274 7.43 -19.10 11.99
N TRP A 275 6.54 -18.41 11.27
CA TRP A 275 5.39 -19.03 10.62
C TRP A 275 5.80 -19.94 9.46
N ALA A 276 6.80 -19.56 8.66
CA ALA A 276 7.34 -20.46 7.63
C ALA A 276 7.92 -21.75 8.24
N MET A 277 8.61 -21.65 9.38
CA MET A 277 9.10 -22.82 10.13
C MET A 277 7.95 -23.66 10.69
N ALA A 278 6.94 -23.04 11.31
CA ALA A 278 5.76 -23.71 11.83
C ALA A 278 4.99 -24.48 10.73
N LYS A 279 4.83 -23.87 9.55
CA LYS A 279 4.21 -24.50 8.38
C LYS A 279 5.02 -25.71 7.89
N ARG A 280 6.36 -25.60 7.86
CA ARG A 280 7.25 -26.72 7.51
C ARG A 280 7.27 -27.83 8.56
N GLY A 281 7.05 -27.47 9.82
CA GLY A 281 6.90 -28.40 10.94
C GLY A 281 5.48 -28.98 11.06
N GLU A 282 4.59 -28.68 10.12
CA GLU A 282 3.22 -29.22 10.06
C GLU A 282 2.41 -28.98 11.34
N LEU A 283 2.60 -27.82 12.00
CA LEU A 283 1.70 -27.43 13.08
C LEU A 283 0.25 -27.39 12.58
N GLN A 284 -0.69 -27.81 13.43
CA GLN A 284 -2.12 -27.95 13.08
C GLN A 284 -2.70 -26.69 12.43
N TRP A 285 -2.25 -25.52 12.86
CA TRP A 285 -2.52 -24.27 12.20
C TRP A 285 -1.31 -23.34 12.25
N THR A 286 -1.13 -22.57 11.18
CA THR A 286 -0.15 -21.50 11.08
C THR A 286 -0.79 -20.35 10.31
N PRO A 287 -0.67 -19.10 10.77
CA PRO A 287 -1.20 -17.95 10.03
C PRO A 287 -0.65 -17.90 8.61
N TRP A 288 -1.53 -17.70 7.63
CA TRP A 288 -1.08 -17.22 6.33
C TRP A 288 -0.59 -15.78 6.49
N SER A 289 0.50 -15.44 5.80
CA SER A 289 1.04 -14.10 5.81
C SER A 289 1.79 -13.77 4.52
N GLN A 290 1.73 -12.51 4.12
CA GLN A 290 2.55 -11.94 3.06
C GLN A 290 3.13 -10.60 3.52
N VAL A 291 4.39 -10.35 3.19
CA VAL A 291 5.03 -9.04 3.44
C VAL A 291 4.62 -8.08 2.31
N VAL A 292 4.20 -6.87 2.68
CA VAL A 292 3.65 -5.86 1.78
C VAL A 292 4.24 -4.49 2.05
N ASP A 293 4.29 -3.66 1.02
CA ASP A 293 4.49 -2.22 1.14
C ASP A 293 3.16 -1.57 1.50
N LEU A 294 3.13 -0.77 2.57
CA LEU A 294 1.91 -0.08 3.01
C LEU A 294 1.97 1.41 2.66
N VAL A 295 0.93 1.91 2.02
CA VAL A 295 0.65 3.33 1.82
C VAL A 295 -0.65 3.67 2.54
N VAL A 296 -0.67 4.78 3.29
CA VAL A 296 -1.90 5.28 3.92
C VAL A 296 -2.10 6.73 3.53
N ASN A 297 -3.18 7.02 2.79
CA ASN A 297 -3.50 8.34 2.22
C ASN A 297 -2.34 8.96 1.43
N GLY A 298 -1.67 8.16 0.61
CA GLY A 298 -0.48 8.58 -0.16
C GLY A 298 0.82 8.73 0.65
N ASP A 299 0.81 8.55 1.97
CA ASP A 299 2.02 8.53 2.80
C ASP A 299 2.55 7.10 2.94
N TYR A 300 3.77 6.86 2.47
CA TYR A 300 4.43 5.56 2.53
C TYR A 300 4.81 5.20 3.98
N ARG A 301 4.24 4.10 4.48
CA ARG A 301 4.42 3.62 5.86
C ARG A 301 5.50 2.56 6.01
N GLY A 302 6.16 2.20 4.93
CA GLY A 302 7.14 1.13 4.92
C GLY A 302 6.50 -0.26 4.89
N THR A 303 7.29 -1.24 5.30
CA THR A 303 6.94 -2.65 5.15
C THR A 303 6.12 -3.18 6.32
N TYR A 304 5.04 -3.88 6.01
CA TYR A 304 4.15 -4.54 6.96
C TYR A 304 3.99 -6.03 6.64
N THR A 305 3.68 -6.84 7.64
CA THR A 305 3.21 -8.22 7.41
C THR A 305 1.68 -8.24 7.42
N LEU A 306 1.08 -8.44 6.24
CA LEU A 306 -0.34 -8.72 6.09
C LEU A 306 -0.59 -10.19 6.41
N ALA A 307 -1.46 -10.48 7.38
CA ALA A 307 -1.66 -11.84 7.86
C ALA A 307 -3.11 -12.14 8.26
N ASP A 308 -3.38 -13.43 8.45
CA ASP A 308 -4.61 -13.90 9.08
C ASP A 308 -4.84 -13.20 10.43
N ALA A 309 -6.06 -12.75 10.66
CA ALA A 309 -6.52 -12.48 12.00
C ALA A 309 -6.72 -13.81 12.74
N VAL A 310 -6.36 -13.86 14.02
CA VAL A 310 -6.61 -15.01 14.90
C VAL A 310 -8.11 -15.11 15.16
N THR A 311 -8.83 -15.83 14.30
CA THR A 311 -10.28 -15.99 14.32
C THR A 311 -10.66 -17.41 13.95
N ILE A 312 -11.83 -17.85 14.41
CA ILE A 312 -12.41 -19.14 14.03
C ILE A 312 -12.76 -19.12 12.53
N ASP A 313 -12.21 -20.06 11.77
CA ASP A 313 -12.53 -20.34 10.37
C ASP A 313 -11.96 -21.72 10.00
N LYS A 314 -12.58 -22.42 9.06
CA LYS A 314 -12.13 -23.76 8.60
C LYS A 314 -10.69 -23.78 8.05
N ASN A 315 -10.22 -22.65 7.50
CA ASN A 315 -8.88 -22.44 6.97
C ASN A 315 -8.03 -21.56 7.89
N ARG A 316 -8.53 -21.26 9.10
CA ARG A 316 -7.77 -20.66 10.21
C ARG A 316 -7.80 -21.59 11.42
N ILE A 317 -8.28 -21.10 12.57
CA ILE A 317 -8.48 -21.90 13.77
C ILE A 317 -9.79 -22.67 13.60
N ARG A 318 -9.67 -23.96 13.26
CA ARG A 318 -10.82 -24.86 13.05
C ARG A 318 -11.28 -25.46 14.37
N ILE A 319 -12.00 -24.67 15.15
CA ILE A 319 -12.67 -25.12 16.38
C ILE A 319 -14.17 -24.81 16.31
N THR A 320 -14.97 -25.48 17.12
CA THR A 320 -16.40 -25.20 17.26
C THR A 320 -16.58 -23.86 17.98
N GLU A 321 -17.30 -22.92 17.37
CA GLU A 321 -17.65 -21.65 17.99
C GLU A 321 -18.66 -21.89 19.13
N MET A 322 -18.41 -21.27 20.27
CA MET A 322 -19.28 -21.32 21.45
C MET A 322 -19.98 -19.97 21.63
N THR A 323 -21.20 -20.02 22.14
CA THR A 323 -22.06 -18.90 22.46
C THR A 323 -22.09 -18.65 23.98
N GLU A 324 -22.57 -17.48 24.39
CA GLU A 324 -22.72 -17.15 25.82
C GLU A 324 -23.72 -18.07 26.55
N THR A 325 -24.58 -18.78 25.81
CA THR A 325 -25.54 -19.73 26.37
C THR A 325 -24.99 -21.15 26.53
N ASP A 326 -23.79 -21.44 26.02
CA ASP A 326 -23.15 -22.75 26.13
C ASP A 326 -22.46 -22.91 27.49
N THR A 327 -23.24 -23.08 28.55
CA THR A 327 -22.74 -23.01 29.95
C THR A 327 -22.80 -24.32 30.73
N GLU A 328 -23.35 -25.40 30.17
CA GLU A 328 -23.49 -26.67 30.87
C GLU A 328 -23.50 -27.91 29.95
N GLY A 329 -23.25 -29.08 30.55
CA GLY A 329 -23.40 -30.37 29.88
C GLY A 329 -22.60 -30.51 28.58
N GLU A 330 -23.23 -31.04 27.54
CA GLU A 330 -22.61 -31.22 26.22
C GLU A 330 -22.27 -29.90 25.52
N ALA A 331 -22.91 -28.78 25.88
CA ALA A 331 -22.63 -27.48 25.29
C ALA A 331 -21.19 -27.00 25.60
N LEU A 332 -20.59 -27.46 26.71
CA LEU A 332 -19.20 -27.18 27.09
C LEU A 332 -18.16 -27.98 26.28
N THR A 333 -18.56 -28.86 25.36
CA THR A 333 -17.62 -29.69 24.57
C THR A 333 -17.09 -28.99 23.31
N GLY A 334 -17.41 -27.70 23.14
CA GLY A 334 -16.97 -26.86 22.02
C GLY A 334 -15.48 -26.51 22.02
N GLY A 335 -15.13 -25.53 21.19
CA GLY A 335 -13.75 -25.07 21.00
C GLY A 335 -13.30 -24.06 22.02
N TYR A 336 -12.13 -24.29 22.63
CA TYR A 336 -11.50 -23.33 23.54
C TYR A 336 -10.26 -22.69 22.92
N TYR A 337 -10.18 -21.36 23.02
CA TYR A 337 -8.98 -20.59 22.73
C TYR A 337 -8.49 -19.99 24.05
N ILE A 338 -7.26 -20.33 24.44
CA ILE A 338 -6.67 -19.89 25.70
C ILE A 338 -5.54 -18.92 25.39
N GLU A 339 -5.64 -17.71 25.93
CA GLU A 339 -4.56 -16.72 25.91
C GLU A 339 -3.91 -16.65 27.30
N ALA A 340 -2.59 -16.79 27.34
CA ALA A 340 -1.83 -16.52 28.55
C ALA A 340 -1.48 -15.03 28.59
N ASP A 341 -2.32 -14.23 29.24
CA ASP A 341 -2.09 -12.79 29.40
C ASP A 341 -1.32 -12.48 30.70
N ASN A 342 -0.24 -11.71 30.56
CA ASN A 342 0.55 -11.20 31.68
C ASN A 342 0.07 -9.82 32.19
N ASN A 343 -1.02 -9.26 31.63
CA ASN A 343 -1.55 -7.93 31.96
C ASN A 343 -2.90 -7.93 32.69
N TYR A 344 -3.34 -9.06 33.26
CA TYR A 344 -4.64 -9.20 33.94
C TYR A 344 -4.99 -8.07 34.94
N SER A 345 -3.99 -7.42 35.56
CA SER A 345 -4.20 -6.33 36.52
C SER A 345 -4.47 -4.94 35.91
N ARG A 346 -4.48 -4.79 34.58
CA ARG A 346 -4.56 -3.48 33.89
C ARG A 346 -5.75 -3.31 32.94
N GLU A 347 -6.58 -4.33 32.75
CA GLU A 347 -7.76 -4.23 31.90
C GLU A 347 -9.02 -4.01 32.75
N THR A 348 -9.61 -2.81 32.65
CA THR A 348 -11.00 -2.58 33.07
C THR A 348 -11.92 -3.02 31.93
N TYR A 349 -12.65 -4.11 32.15
CA TYR A 349 -13.68 -4.62 31.23
C TYR A 349 -14.91 -3.72 31.17
#